data_AF-A0A9E6DZZ0-F1
#
_entry.id   AF-A0A9E6DZZ0-F1
#
_cell.length_a   1.000
_cell.length_b   1.000
_cell.length_c   1.000
_cell.angle_alpha   90.00
_cell.angle_beta   90.00
_cell.angle_gamma   90.00
#
_symmetry.space_group_name_H-M   'P 1'
#
loop_
_entity.id
_entity.type
_entity.pdbx_description
1 polymer ?
#
loop_
_entity_poly.entity_id
_entity_poly.type
_entity_poly.pdbx_seq_one_letter_code
_entity_poly.pdbx_strand_id
1 'polypeptide(L)'
;MNISIEKLDGLRDLQHLSEVVGESVEDLELLAQAMPKLFEVLIHGAGNIKRLKEAMASNAHFSAVVDHISNEVEVGGNVPSTREFIGLLDVDSRPKTESVYKKLEAWGYLEAFPKSKTVLVKQFTK
;
A
#
# COMPACT_ATOMS: atom_id res chain seq x y z
N MET A 1 -14.31 -13.33 -34.00
CA MET A 1 -14.14 -12.19 -33.08
C MET A 1 -12.92 -12.50 -32.22
N ASN A 2 -11.86 -11.70 -32.32
CA ASN A 2 -10.71 -11.81 -31.43
C ASN A 2 -11.13 -11.27 -30.07
N ILE A 3 -11.31 -12.16 -29.09
CA ILE A 3 -11.41 -11.77 -27.69
C ILE A 3 -9.99 -11.33 -27.31
N SER A 4 -9.80 -10.02 -27.14
CA SER A 4 -8.53 -9.43 -26.72
C SER A 4 -8.05 -10.14 -25.45
N ILE A 5 -6.81 -10.62 -25.49
CA ILE A 5 -6.10 -11.27 -24.38
C ILE A 5 -6.05 -10.35 -23.14
N GLU A 6 -6.24 -9.03 -23.31
CA GLU A 6 -6.32 -8.06 -22.21
C GLU A 6 -7.53 -8.27 -21.28
N LYS A 7 -8.63 -8.88 -21.76
CA LYS A 7 -9.77 -9.24 -20.88
C LYS A 7 -9.48 -10.43 -19.97
N LEU A 8 -8.44 -11.22 -20.27
CA LEU A 8 -8.11 -12.43 -19.51
C LEU A 8 -7.17 -12.17 -18.31
N ASP A 9 -6.51 -11.01 -18.24
CA ASP A 9 -5.76 -10.61 -17.04
C ASP A 9 -6.69 -10.20 -15.88
N GLY A 10 -7.86 -9.61 -16.18
CA GLY A 10 -8.86 -9.29 -15.16
C GLY A 10 -9.48 -10.51 -14.45
N LEU A 11 -9.52 -11.66 -15.12
CA LEU A 11 -9.99 -12.92 -14.51
C LEU A 11 -8.96 -13.49 -13.52
N ARG A 12 -7.66 -13.32 -13.78
CA ARG A 12 -6.62 -13.65 -12.80
C ARG A 12 -6.66 -12.73 -11.60
N ASP A 13 -6.99 -11.45 -11.80
CA ASP A 13 -7.19 -10.50 -10.70
C ASP A 13 -8.39 -10.90 -9.84
N LEU A 14 -9.54 -11.25 -10.43
CA LEU A 14 -10.73 -11.68 -9.69
C LEU A 14 -10.53 -13.01 -8.95
N GLN A 15 -9.93 -14.01 -9.61
CA GLN A 15 -9.64 -15.30 -8.97
C GLN A 15 -8.66 -15.10 -7.79
N HIS A 16 -7.63 -14.29 -7.99
CA HIS A 16 -6.66 -14.00 -6.95
C HIS A 16 -7.27 -13.14 -5.83
N LEU A 17 -8.14 -12.20 -6.16
CA LEU A 17 -8.86 -11.41 -5.16
C LEU A 17 -9.77 -12.31 -4.33
N SER A 18 -10.49 -13.23 -4.98
CA SER A 18 -11.34 -14.24 -4.33
C SER A 18 -10.54 -15.06 -3.31
N GLU A 19 -9.33 -15.51 -3.66
CA GLU A 19 -8.43 -16.20 -2.71
C GLU A 19 -8.01 -15.32 -1.53
N VAL A 20 -7.81 -14.02 -1.76
CA VAL A 20 -7.35 -13.07 -0.73
C VAL A 20 -8.47 -12.64 0.21
N VAL A 21 -9.67 -12.38 -0.33
CA VAL A 21 -10.80 -11.83 0.42
C VAL A 21 -11.80 -12.90 0.90
N GLY A 22 -11.73 -14.12 0.36
CA GLY A 22 -12.62 -15.24 0.73
C GLY A 22 -14.02 -15.18 0.12
N GLU A 23 -14.28 -14.23 -0.78
CA GLU A 23 -15.54 -14.10 -1.52
C GLU A 23 -15.53 -14.90 -2.81
N SER A 24 -16.69 -15.30 -3.32
CA SER A 24 -16.76 -16.03 -4.59
C SER A 24 -16.41 -15.10 -5.77
N VAL A 25 -15.85 -15.66 -6.84
CA VAL A 25 -15.57 -14.90 -8.07
C VAL A 25 -16.86 -14.29 -8.64
N GLU A 26 -17.98 -15.00 -8.53
CA GLU A 26 -19.28 -14.58 -9.03
C GLU A 26 -19.82 -13.38 -8.25
N ASP A 27 -19.67 -13.37 -6.92
CA ASP A 27 -20.04 -12.23 -6.07
C ASP A 27 -19.15 -11.00 -6.32
N LEU A 28 -17.85 -11.23 -6.56
CA LEU A 28 -16.92 -10.17 -6.92
C LEU A 28 -17.24 -9.58 -8.31
N GLU A 29 -17.64 -10.40 -9.27
CA GLU A 29 -18.11 -9.93 -10.59
C GLU A 29 -19.40 -9.11 -10.46
N LEU A 30 -20.37 -9.57 -9.65
CA LEU A 30 -21.59 -8.82 -9.36
C LEU A 30 -21.28 -7.47 -8.69
N LEU A 31 -20.34 -7.45 -7.75
CA LEU A 31 -19.88 -6.23 -7.09
C LEU A 31 -19.19 -5.28 -8.09
N ALA A 32 -18.35 -5.80 -8.97
CA ALA A 32 -17.69 -5.03 -10.03
C ALA A 32 -18.69 -4.38 -10.98
N GLN A 33 -19.79 -5.07 -11.30
CA GLN A 33 -20.85 -4.54 -12.16
C GLN A 33 -21.75 -3.53 -11.43
N ALA A 34 -22.15 -3.82 -10.19
CA ALA A 34 -23.06 -2.98 -9.42
C ALA A 34 -22.38 -1.71 -8.91
N MET A 35 -21.11 -1.80 -8.50
CA MET A 35 -20.36 -0.72 -7.86
C MET A 35 -18.92 -0.64 -8.38
N PRO A 36 -18.72 -0.32 -9.68
CA PRO A 36 -17.40 -0.40 -10.32
C PRO A 36 -16.33 0.46 -9.66
N LYS A 37 -16.69 1.65 -9.16
CA LYS A 37 -15.75 2.52 -8.44
C LYS A 37 -15.34 1.96 -7.09
N LEU A 38 -16.26 1.33 -6.36
CA LEU A 38 -15.94 0.69 -5.07
C LEU A 38 -15.06 -0.55 -5.31
N PHE A 39 -15.37 -1.31 -6.36
CA PHE A 39 -14.59 -2.46 -6.75
C PHE A 39 -13.15 -2.09 -7.14
N GLU A 40 -12.96 -1.01 -7.90
CA GLU A 40 -11.62 -0.48 -8.22
C GLU A 40 -10.82 -0.12 -6.95
N VAL A 41 -11.47 0.50 -5.96
CA VAL A 41 -10.85 0.80 -4.66
C VAL A 41 -10.40 -0.48 -3.94
N LEU A 42 -11.23 -1.52 -3.95
CA LEU A 42 -10.90 -2.82 -3.33
C LEU A 42 -9.71 -3.51 -4.02
N ILE A 43 -9.71 -3.56 -5.34
CA ILE A 43 -8.60 -4.11 -6.14
C ILE A 43 -7.30 -3.36 -5.85
N HIS A 44 -7.33 -2.03 -5.91
CA HIS A 44 -6.15 -1.21 -5.63
C HIS A 44 -5.65 -1.40 -4.19
N GLY A 45 -6.56 -1.49 -3.22
CA GLY A 45 -6.23 -1.79 -1.82
C GLY A 45 -5.53 -3.14 -1.67
N ALA A 46 -6.08 -4.20 -2.25
CA ALA A 46 -5.49 -5.54 -2.21
C ALA A 46 -4.12 -5.58 -2.91
N GLY A 47 -3.99 -4.93 -4.06
CA GLY A 47 -2.72 -4.78 -4.78
C GLY A 47 -1.65 -4.05 -3.95
N ASN A 48 -2.03 -2.98 -3.23
CA ASN A 48 -1.12 -2.27 -2.36
C ASN A 48 -0.67 -3.14 -1.17
N ILE A 49 -1.56 -3.91 -0.55
CA ILE A 49 -1.22 -4.85 0.53
C ILE A 49 -0.24 -5.92 0.05
N LYS A 50 -0.48 -6.49 -1.14
CA LYS A 50 0.44 -7.48 -1.74
C LYS A 50 1.82 -6.88 -1.98
N ARG A 51 1.89 -5.71 -2.62
CA ARG A 51 3.16 -4.99 -2.85
C ARG A 51 3.89 -4.67 -1.54
N LEU A 52 3.16 -4.29 -0.49
CA LEU A 52 3.73 -4.04 0.83
C LEU A 52 4.38 -5.30 1.40
N LYS A 53 3.66 -6.44 1.41
CA LYS A 53 4.16 -7.73 1.90
C LYS A 53 5.40 -8.19 1.13
N GLU A 54 5.37 -8.11 -0.19
CA GLU A 54 6.50 -8.49 -1.05
C GLU A 54 7.71 -7.57 -0.83
N ALA A 55 7.49 -6.26 -0.65
CA ALA A 55 8.57 -5.31 -0.37
C ALA A 55 9.22 -5.53 0.99
N MET A 56 8.42 -5.82 2.03
CA MET A 56 8.94 -6.19 3.35
C MET A 56 9.74 -7.50 3.31
N ALA A 57 9.24 -8.52 2.61
CA ALA A 57 9.93 -9.81 2.48
C ALA A 57 11.24 -9.74 1.69
N SER A 58 11.31 -8.87 0.68
CA SER A 58 12.46 -8.75 -0.23
C SER A 58 13.52 -7.72 0.22
N ASN A 59 13.20 -6.85 1.18
CA ASN A 59 14.10 -5.78 1.61
C ASN A 59 14.05 -5.55 3.12
N ALA A 60 15.07 -6.01 3.83
CA ALA A 60 15.16 -5.89 5.29
C ALA A 60 15.13 -4.43 5.80
N HIS A 61 15.70 -3.47 5.05
CA HIS A 61 15.62 -2.05 5.42
C HIS A 61 14.20 -1.51 5.28
N PHE A 62 13.51 -1.92 4.21
CA PHE A 62 12.11 -1.58 4.01
C PHE A 62 11.25 -2.13 5.16
N SER A 63 11.44 -3.42 5.52
CA SER A 63 10.77 -4.03 6.67
C SER A 63 11.03 -3.25 7.95
N ALA A 64 12.28 -2.97 8.29
CA ALA A 64 12.64 -2.26 9.52
C ALA A 64 11.98 -0.87 9.62
N VAL A 65 11.88 -0.12 8.50
CA VAL A 65 11.18 1.16 8.47
C VAL A 65 9.68 0.99 8.69
N VAL A 66 9.05 0.01 8.03
CA VAL A 66 7.62 -0.25 8.19
C VAL A 66 7.29 -0.74 9.61
N ASP A 67 8.10 -1.64 10.16
CA ASP A 67 7.94 -2.17 11.52
C ASP A 67 8.08 -1.05 12.55
N HIS A 68 9.07 -0.16 12.38
CA HIS A 68 9.21 1.01 13.25
C HIS A 68 7.97 1.92 13.20
N ILE A 69 7.50 2.27 12.00
CA ILE A 69 6.29 3.11 11.84
C ILE A 69 5.09 2.44 12.52
N SER A 70 4.92 1.13 12.30
CA SER A 70 3.76 0.37 12.78
C SER A 70 3.75 0.17 14.30
N ASN A 71 4.93 0.08 14.93
CA ASN A 71 5.04 -0.11 16.37
C ASN A 71 4.92 1.22 17.14
N GLU A 72 5.33 2.34 16.55
CA GLU A 72 5.42 3.63 17.24
C GLU A 72 4.20 4.53 17.01
N VAL A 73 3.46 4.33 15.91
CA VAL A 73 2.42 5.28 15.48
C VAL A 73 1.16 4.56 15.02
N GLU A 74 0.03 4.95 15.62
CA GLU A 74 -1.30 4.49 15.20
C GLU A 74 -1.75 5.17 13.89
N VAL A 75 -2.74 4.56 13.23
CA VAL A 75 -3.35 5.12 12.02
C VAL A 75 -4.00 6.48 12.32
N GLY A 76 -3.62 7.51 11.55
CA GLY A 76 -3.99 8.91 11.80
C GLY A 76 -2.98 9.68 12.66
N GLY A 77 -1.96 8.98 13.17
CA GLY A 77 -0.84 9.57 13.88
C GLY A 77 0.25 10.11 12.96
N ASN A 78 1.19 10.86 13.54
CA ASN A 78 2.29 11.50 12.82
C ASN A 78 3.61 10.80 13.13
N VAL A 79 4.35 10.42 12.09
CA VAL A 79 5.75 9.98 12.19
C VAL A 79 6.70 11.12 11.84
N PRO A 80 7.93 11.17 12.38
CA PRO A 80 8.94 12.10 11.92
C PRO A 80 9.19 11.97 10.41
N SER A 81 9.36 13.09 9.72
CA SER A 81 9.78 13.10 8.32
C SER A 81 11.20 12.54 8.20
N THR A 82 11.56 12.09 7.00
CA THR A 82 12.88 11.51 6.71
C THR A 82 14.06 12.42 7.07
N ARG A 83 13.84 13.74 7.12
CA ARG A 83 14.85 14.73 7.54
C ARG A 83 15.08 14.72 9.05
N GLU A 84 14.06 14.40 9.82
CA GLU A 84 14.07 14.35 11.29
C GLU A 84 14.27 12.91 11.80
N PHE A 85 14.21 11.92 10.91
CA PHE A 85 14.46 10.49 11.18
C PHE A 85 15.93 10.15 11.48
N ILE A 86 16.82 11.15 11.49
CA ILE A 86 18.26 11.00 11.70
C ILE A 86 18.50 10.50 13.14
N GLY A 87 19.09 9.31 13.28
CA GLY A 87 19.49 8.72 14.56
C GLY A 87 18.62 7.57 15.06
N LEU A 88 17.50 7.26 14.39
CA LEU A 88 16.65 6.10 14.71
C LEU A 88 17.00 4.86 13.86
N LEU A 89 17.53 5.08 12.66
CA LEU A 89 18.16 4.07 11.80
C LEU A 89 19.52 4.61 11.35
N ASP A 90 20.47 3.73 11.10
CA ASP A 90 21.88 4.04 10.83
C ASP A 90 22.07 5.18 9.81
N VAL A 91 23.08 6.04 9.95
CA VAL A 91 23.17 7.35 9.24
C VAL A 91 23.20 7.20 7.71
N ASP A 92 23.73 6.10 7.19
CA ASP A 92 23.75 5.74 5.75
C ASP A 92 22.36 5.35 5.19
N SER A 93 21.33 5.32 6.03
CA SER A 93 19.99 4.91 5.66
C SER A 93 19.12 6.03 5.10
N ARG A 94 19.47 7.31 5.23
CA ARG A 94 18.54 8.41 4.90
C ARG A 94 18.01 8.35 3.44
N PRO A 95 18.85 8.20 2.39
CA PRO A 95 18.33 8.05 1.03
C PRO A 95 17.47 6.79 0.85
N LYS A 96 17.78 5.71 1.58
CA LYS A 96 17.01 4.46 1.56
C LYS A 96 15.65 4.66 2.24
N THR A 97 15.59 5.32 3.39
CA THR A 97 14.37 5.66 4.11
C THR A 97 13.51 6.64 3.32
N GLU A 98 14.09 7.64 2.64
CA GLU A 98 13.39 8.49 1.68
C GLU A 98 12.75 7.69 0.54
N SER A 99 13.45 6.67 0.02
CA SER A 99 12.88 5.77 -0.99
C SER A 99 11.70 4.97 -0.44
N VAL A 100 11.78 4.48 0.80
CA VAL A 100 10.69 3.77 1.47
C VAL A 100 9.48 4.68 1.66
N TYR A 101 9.67 5.88 2.22
CA TYR A 101 8.59 6.84 2.47
C TYR A 101 7.88 7.24 1.17
N LYS A 102 8.62 7.48 0.09
CA LYS A 102 8.04 7.78 -1.23
C LYS A 102 7.19 6.63 -1.77
N LYS A 103 7.61 5.38 -1.56
CA LYS A 103 6.80 4.20 -1.96
C LYS A 103 5.52 4.10 -1.14
N LEU A 104 5.62 4.28 0.18
CA LEU A 104 4.45 4.25 1.07
C LEU A 104 3.47 5.39 0.77
N GLU A 105 3.95 6.58 0.44
CA GLU A 105 3.14 7.70 -0.03
C GLU A 105 2.46 7.40 -1.36
N ALA A 106 3.20 6.87 -2.35
CA ALA A 106 2.64 6.46 -3.64
C ALA A 106 1.59 5.34 -3.54
N TRP A 107 1.69 4.49 -2.52
CA TRP A 107 0.71 3.45 -2.21
C TRP A 107 -0.42 3.93 -1.28
N GLY A 108 -0.42 5.21 -0.89
CA GLY A 108 -1.48 5.82 -0.09
C GLY A 108 -1.44 5.48 1.41
N TYR A 109 -0.33 4.95 1.91
CA TYR A 109 -0.16 4.68 3.36
C TYR A 109 0.31 5.90 4.14
N LEU A 110 1.06 6.79 3.50
CA LEU A 110 1.60 8.01 4.10
C LEU A 110 1.12 9.25 3.35
N GLU A 111 1.04 10.37 4.05
CA GLU A 111 0.81 11.69 3.46
C GLU A 111 1.84 12.69 3.97
N ALA A 112 2.69 13.19 3.08
CA ALA A 112 3.66 14.20 3.42
C ALA A 112 3.05 15.60 3.30
N PHE A 113 3.24 16.43 4.32
CA PHE A 113 2.85 17.84 4.26
C PHE A 113 4.06 18.70 3.85
N PRO A 114 3.92 19.58 2.84
CA PRO A 114 5.01 20.46 2.44
C PRO A 114 5.55 21.27 3.63
N LYS A 115 6.88 21.26 3.81
CA LYS A 115 7.61 21.95 4.89
C LYS A 115 7.30 21.44 6.31
N SER A 116 6.54 20.36 6.47
CA SER A 116 6.33 19.74 7.78
C SER A 116 7.55 18.92 8.21
N LYS A 117 7.74 18.85 9.53
CA LYS A 117 8.69 17.94 10.18
C LYS A 117 8.14 16.53 10.32
N THR A 118 6.86 16.32 10.03
CA THR A 118 6.15 15.04 10.19
C THR A 118 5.45 14.62 8.90
N VAL A 119 5.12 13.33 8.84
CA VAL A 119 4.34 12.67 7.80
C VAL A 119 3.17 11.96 8.50
N LEU A 120 1.97 12.05 7.94
CA LEU A 120 0.77 11.40 8.48
C LEU A 120 0.71 9.94 8.03
N VAL A 121 0.44 9.03 8.97
CA VAL A 121 0.01 7.66 8.64
C VAL A 121 -1.47 7.74 8.28
N LYS A 122 -1.81 7.54 7.00
CA LYS A 122 -3.17 7.78 6.51
C LYS A 122 -4.15 6.80 7.13
N GLN A 123 -5.27 7.33 7.62
CA GLN A 123 -6.47 6.52 7.81
C GLN A 123 -7.04 6.13 6.45
N PHE A 124 -7.55 4.91 6.36
CA PHE A 124 -8.49 4.53 5.31
C PHE A 124 -9.81 5.27 5.60
N THR A 125 -9.85 6.58 5.39
CA THR A 125 -11.06 7.37 5.59
C THR A 125 -12.00 7.23 4.40
N LYS A 126 -13.29 7.22 4.76
CA LYS A 126 -14.50 7.02 3.94
C LYS A 126 -14.56 7.82 2.65
#